data_AF-A0A9D3WX91-F1
#
_entry.id   AF-A0A9D3WX91-F1
#
_cell.length_a   1.000
_cell.length_b   1.000
_cell.length_c   1.000
_cell.angle_alpha   90.00
_cell.angle_beta   90.00
_cell.angle_gamma   90.00
#
_symmetry.space_group_name_H-M   'P 1'
#
loop_
_entity.id
_entity.type
_entity.pdbx_description
1 polymer ?
#
loop_
_entity_poly.entity_id
_entity_poly.type
_entity_poly.pdbx_seq_one_letter_code
_entity_poly.pdbx_strand_id
1 'polypeptide(L)'
;MEPLQRVRDASKALGKLVAQSAAAGGSVEAGAASGLGAAAGEKLDLVTLLRVREQIKQQLMEYNTTVHAGEESIPDQAIEEKLIEAAAEDLEREMEQVKVSYQNKTLVLQRIQLIDALRTKLRHNDADSKLILETIKHIIMLSTAILESQQQARELEEKLNEIKKRRFALKQAGEHKLLQIHTLKKKQKEELESMEMGEMLKRLCRNLQKETQMTTLIQNIFQGIIIGSKVNWAEDPVLKAIVLQLEKNVDCI
;
A
#
# COMPACT_ATOMS: atom_id res chain seq x y z
N MET A 1 23.50 36.19 11.31
CA MET A 1 22.99 36.95 12.48
C MET A 1 21.51 37.37 12.36
N GLU A 2 20.71 36.77 11.47
CA GLU A 2 19.32 37.20 11.22
C GLU A 2 18.17 36.48 11.98
N PRO A 3 18.30 35.29 12.61
CA PRO A 3 17.13 34.60 13.19
C PRO A 3 16.59 35.28 14.46
N LEU A 4 17.47 35.85 15.29
CA LEU A 4 17.10 36.42 16.59
C LEU A 4 16.34 37.75 16.48
N GLN A 5 16.52 38.46 15.37
CA GLN A 5 15.82 39.72 15.13
C GLN A 5 14.35 39.47 14.75
N ARG A 6 14.08 38.44 13.93
CA ARG A 6 12.72 38.06 13.54
C ARG A 6 11.86 37.60 14.72
N VAL A 7 12.44 36.88 15.68
CA VAL A 7 11.73 36.43 16.91
C VAL A 7 11.39 37.63 17.80
N ARG A 8 12.28 38.62 17.89
CA ARG A 8 12.05 39.85 18.66
C ARG A 8 10.94 40.70 18.05
N ASP A 9 10.91 40.80 16.73
CA ASP A 9 9.91 41.60 16.00
C ASP A 9 8.51 40.93 16.07
N ALA A 10 8.45 39.59 16.03
CA ALA A 10 7.21 38.83 16.22
C ALA A 10 6.63 38.97 17.65
N SER A 11 7.49 38.94 18.67
CA SER A 11 7.07 39.14 20.07
C SER A 11 6.51 40.55 20.30
N LYS A 12 7.06 41.56 19.62
CA LYS A 12 6.59 42.96 19.69
C LYS A 12 5.25 43.17 18.98
N ALA A 13 4.99 42.43 17.90
CA ALA A 13 3.71 42.44 17.20
C ALA A 13 2.58 41.81 18.04
N LEU A 14 2.88 40.70 18.73
CA LEU A 14 1.96 40.04 19.66
C LEU A 14 1.55 40.93 20.84
N GLY A 15 2.51 41.67 21.43
CA GLY A 15 2.21 42.61 22.51
C GLY A 15 1.28 43.77 22.09
N LYS A 16 1.32 44.15 20.81
CA LYS A 16 0.49 45.26 20.28
C LYS A 16 -0.95 44.83 19.97
N LEU A 17 -1.14 43.58 19.55
CA LEU A 17 -2.46 42.98 19.32
C LEU A 17 -3.22 42.72 20.62
N VAL A 18 -2.52 42.27 21.68
CA VAL A 18 -3.13 42.06 23.00
C VAL A 18 -3.61 43.38 23.62
N ALA A 19 -2.84 44.46 23.46
CA ALA A 19 -3.22 45.79 23.95
C ALA A 19 -4.41 46.41 23.19
N GLN A 20 -4.63 46.05 21.92
CA GLN A 20 -5.79 46.52 21.14
C GLN A 20 -7.08 45.79 21.48
N SER A 21 -7.02 44.51 21.92
CA SER A 21 -8.23 43.78 22.34
C SER A 21 -8.77 44.22 23.72
N ALA A 22 -7.91 44.77 24.59
CA ALA A 22 -8.29 45.22 25.93
C ALA A 22 -9.06 46.56 25.95
N ALA A 23 -9.05 47.32 24.85
CA ALA A 23 -9.71 48.64 24.76
C ALA A 23 -11.16 48.59 24.25
N ALA A 24 -11.68 47.41 23.87
CA ALA A 24 -12.99 47.25 23.24
C ALA A 24 -14.01 46.47 24.11
N GLY A 25 -13.92 46.58 25.45
CA GLY A 25 -14.91 46.04 26.38
C GLY A 25 -15.94 47.08 26.79
N GLY A 26 -17.06 47.15 26.07
CA GLY A 26 -18.17 48.07 26.30
C GLY A 26 -19.00 47.76 27.55
N SER A 27 -19.50 48.84 28.15
CA SER A 27 -20.41 48.91 29.31
C SER A 27 -21.77 48.30 29.00
N VAL A 28 -22.30 47.44 29.89
CA VAL A 28 -23.70 46.98 29.87
C VAL A 28 -24.39 47.46 31.14
N GLU A 29 -25.35 48.35 30.97
CA GLU A 29 -26.25 48.83 32.02
C GLU A 29 -27.28 47.76 32.42
N ALA A 30 -27.52 47.66 33.73
CA ALA A 30 -28.61 46.89 34.31
C ALA A 30 -29.85 47.79 34.47
N GLY A 31 -30.88 47.52 33.68
CA GLY A 31 -32.22 48.12 33.80
C GLY A 31 -33.22 47.12 34.39
N ALA A 32 -33.86 47.50 35.49
CA ALA A 32 -34.78 46.70 36.29
C ALA A 32 -36.17 46.51 35.66
N ALA A 33 -36.87 45.50 36.19
CA ALA A 33 -38.17 44.95 35.80
C ALA A 33 -39.40 45.87 35.93
N SER A 34 -40.46 45.54 35.16
CA SER A 34 -41.90 45.53 35.49
C SER A 34 -42.67 45.53 34.14
N GLY A 35 -43.77 44.83 33.84
CA GLY A 35 -44.72 43.99 34.56
C GLY A 35 -45.99 43.87 33.67
N LEU A 36 -46.83 42.86 33.94
CA LEU A 36 -48.28 42.75 33.59
C LEU A 36 -48.65 42.68 32.09
N GLY A 37 -49.64 41.92 31.60
CA GLY A 37 -50.72 41.10 32.15
C GLY A 37 -51.30 40.27 30.99
N ALA A 38 -51.85 39.08 31.24
CA ALA A 38 -53.25 38.84 31.59
C ALA A 38 -54.11 38.39 30.39
N ALA A 39 -54.47 37.10 30.44
CA ALA A 39 -55.73 36.48 30.07
C ALA A 39 -56.34 36.71 28.67
N ALA A 40 -56.59 35.61 27.95
CA ALA A 40 -57.95 35.05 27.82
C ALA A 40 -57.92 33.81 26.91
N GLY A 41 -58.51 32.73 27.38
CA GLY A 41 -58.73 31.53 26.58
C GLY A 41 -59.85 31.77 25.55
N GLU A 42 -59.47 32.00 24.31
CA GLU A 42 -60.33 31.73 23.16
C GLU A 42 -60.11 30.28 22.72
N LYS A 43 -61.19 29.56 22.43
CA LYS A 43 -61.12 28.22 21.82
C LYS A 43 -60.24 28.31 20.58
N LEU A 44 -59.04 27.76 20.67
CA LEU A 44 -58.07 27.76 19.57
C LEU A 44 -58.73 27.08 18.37
N ASP A 45 -59.09 27.87 17.36
CA ASP A 45 -59.73 27.39 16.15
C ASP A 45 -58.86 26.30 15.52
N LEU A 46 -59.45 25.16 15.14
CA LEU A 46 -58.72 24.00 14.63
C LEU A 46 -57.81 24.38 13.44
N VAL A 47 -58.24 25.37 12.65
CA VAL A 47 -57.47 25.93 11.53
C VAL A 47 -56.22 26.67 12.02
N THR A 48 -56.30 27.40 13.13
CA THR A 48 -55.14 28.08 13.73
C THR A 48 -54.15 27.06 14.30
N LEU A 49 -54.62 26.00 14.96
CA LEU A 49 -53.76 24.92 15.45
C LEU A 49 -53.04 24.19 14.30
N LEU A 50 -53.75 23.89 13.21
CA LEU A 50 -53.17 23.27 12.02
C LEU A 50 -52.13 24.18 11.35
N ARG A 51 -52.36 25.49 11.31
CA ARG A 51 -51.41 26.47 10.79
C ARG A 51 -50.13 26.51 11.63
N VAL A 52 -50.26 26.55 12.96
CA VAL A 52 -49.11 26.54 13.87
C VAL A 52 -48.35 25.22 13.76
N ARG A 53 -49.04 24.08 13.62
CA ARG A 53 -48.40 22.78 13.38
C ARG A 53 -47.57 22.79 12.10
N GLU A 54 -48.10 23.31 11.00
CA GLU A 54 -47.36 23.35 9.74
C GLU A 54 -46.18 24.33 9.82
N GLN A 55 -46.33 25.46 10.55
CA GLN A 55 -45.21 26.37 10.81
C GLN A 55 -44.10 25.72 11.64
N ILE A 56 -44.43 24.99 12.70
CA ILE A 56 -43.44 24.27 13.52
C ILE A 56 -42.76 23.19 12.68
N LYS A 57 -43.51 22.46 11.85
CA LYS A 57 -42.97 21.44 10.96
C LYS A 57 -42.04 22.04 9.91
N GLN A 58 -42.40 23.21 9.36
CA GLN A 58 -41.58 23.95 8.43
C GLN A 58 -40.29 24.46 9.08
N GLN A 59 -40.38 25.05 10.28
CA GLN A 59 -39.20 25.49 11.04
C GLN A 59 -38.29 24.33 11.44
N LEU A 60 -38.88 23.18 11.80
CA LEU A 60 -38.11 21.98 12.13
C LEU A 60 -37.44 21.40 10.89
N MET A 61 -38.11 21.43 9.73
CA MET A 61 -37.49 21.07 8.46
C MET A 61 -36.35 22.04 8.13
N GLU A 62 -36.57 23.35 8.19
CA GLU A 62 -35.55 24.38 7.93
C GLU A 62 -34.35 24.23 8.85
N TYR A 63 -34.58 24.05 10.15
CA TYR A 63 -33.51 23.80 11.12
C TYR A 63 -32.78 22.48 10.86
N ASN A 64 -33.50 21.41 10.52
CA ASN A 64 -32.87 20.13 10.20
C ASN A 64 -32.06 20.22 8.90
N THR A 65 -32.52 20.99 7.91
CA THR A 65 -31.77 21.23 6.67
C THR A 65 -30.52 22.07 6.91
N THR A 66 -30.58 23.08 7.79
CA THR A 66 -29.40 23.90 8.12
C THR A 66 -28.39 23.14 8.97
N VAL A 67 -28.85 22.26 9.86
CA VAL A 67 -27.97 21.35 10.62
C VAL A 67 -27.31 20.34 9.68
N HIS A 68 -28.08 19.69 8.79
CA HIS A 68 -27.50 18.74 7.82
C HIS A 68 -26.57 19.41 6.80
N ALA A 69 -26.88 20.63 6.36
CA ALA A 69 -25.97 21.42 5.52
C ALA A 69 -24.69 21.86 6.26
N GLY A 70 -24.70 21.89 7.60
CA GLY A 70 -23.52 22.08 8.44
C GLY A 70 -22.76 20.78 8.78
N GLU A 71 -23.43 19.62 8.73
CA GLU A 71 -22.83 18.29 8.92
C GLU A 71 -22.15 17.74 7.66
N GLU A 72 -22.56 18.16 6.46
CA GLU A 72 -21.72 18.00 5.27
C GLU A 72 -20.50 18.90 5.42
N SER A 73 -19.43 18.35 5.98
CA SER A 73 -18.15 19.03 6.15
C SER A 73 -17.75 19.73 4.85
N ILE A 74 -17.76 21.06 4.85
CA ILE A 74 -17.26 21.85 3.74
C ILE A 74 -15.82 21.37 3.48
N PRO A 75 -15.44 21.00 2.24
CA PRO A 75 -14.11 20.47 1.95
C PRO A 75 -12.98 21.36 2.47
N ASP A 76 -13.17 22.68 2.46
CA ASP A 76 -12.23 23.66 2.99
C ASP A 76 -12.04 23.57 4.52
N GLN A 77 -13.09 23.24 5.28
CA GLN A 77 -13.01 23.07 6.73
C GLN A 77 -12.30 21.77 7.13
N ALA A 78 -12.50 20.69 6.36
CA ALA A 78 -11.76 19.43 6.54
C ALA A 78 -10.29 19.54 6.10
N ILE A 79 -9.96 20.42 5.14
CA ILE A 79 -8.58 20.74 4.75
C ILE A 79 -7.93 21.61 5.83
N GLU A 80 -8.64 22.60 6.37
CA GLU A 80 -8.17 23.45 7.46
C GLU A 80 -7.93 22.65 8.74
N GLU A 81 -8.81 21.71 9.10
CA GLU A 81 -8.63 20.79 10.22
C GLU A 81 -7.37 19.93 10.07
N LYS A 82 -7.12 19.35 8.88
CA LYS A 82 -5.90 18.59 8.59
C LYS A 82 -4.64 19.45 8.63
N LEU A 83 -4.72 20.72 8.22
CA LEU A 83 -3.61 21.66 8.31
C LEU A 83 -3.32 22.03 9.77
N ILE A 84 -4.37 22.21 10.58
CA ILE A 84 -4.24 22.45 12.03
C ILE A 84 -3.67 21.22 12.74
N GLU A 85 -4.11 20.02 12.38
CA GLU A 85 -3.60 18.76 12.91
C GLU A 85 -2.12 18.57 12.56
N ALA A 86 -1.75 18.77 11.29
CA ALA A 86 -0.35 18.74 10.87
C ALA A 86 0.51 19.79 11.58
N ALA A 87 0.00 21.02 11.75
CA ALA A 87 0.69 22.07 12.49
C ALA A 87 0.82 21.75 14.00
N ALA A 88 -0.18 21.08 14.58
CA ALA A 88 -0.13 20.61 15.96
C ALA A 88 0.92 19.50 16.13
N GLU A 89 0.97 18.51 15.22
CA GLU A 89 2.01 17.47 15.20
C GLU A 89 3.42 18.07 15.05
N ASP A 90 3.57 19.08 14.19
CA ASP A 90 4.83 19.81 14.02
C ASP A 90 5.25 20.52 15.31
N LEU A 91 4.33 21.23 15.96
CA LEU A 91 4.59 21.90 17.23
C LEU A 91 4.92 20.91 18.35
N GLU A 92 4.25 19.74 18.40
CA GLU A 92 4.57 18.67 19.34
C GLU A 92 5.97 18.11 19.12
N ARG A 93 6.37 17.87 17.86
CA ARG A 93 7.72 17.46 17.50
C ARG A 93 8.75 18.50 17.93
N GLU A 94 8.52 19.78 17.61
CA GLU A 94 9.41 20.88 17.98
C GLU A 94 9.53 21.01 19.51
N MET A 95 8.42 20.89 20.22
CA MET A 95 8.39 20.94 21.68
C MET A 95 9.20 19.79 22.29
N GLU A 96 9.02 18.56 21.82
CA GLU A 96 9.79 17.41 22.33
C GLU A 96 11.28 17.57 21.99
N GLN A 97 11.61 18.08 20.79
CA GLN A 97 12.98 18.38 20.42
C GLN A 97 13.62 19.44 21.34
N VAL A 98 12.90 20.53 21.64
CA VAL A 98 13.37 21.59 22.55
C VAL A 98 13.53 21.04 23.96
N LYS A 99 12.60 20.21 24.44
CA LYS A 99 12.67 19.56 25.75
C LYS A 99 13.87 18.63 25.87
N VAL A 100 14.11 17.76 24.90
CA VAL A 100 15.30 16.90 24.85
C VAL A 100 16.58 17.74 24.82
N SER A 101 16.59 18.82 24.03
CA SER A 101 17.73 19.75 23.95
C SER A 101 18.01 20.44 25.29
N TYR A 102 16.97 20.91 25.98
CA TYR A 102 17.07 21.52 27.30
C TYR A 102 17.60 20.54 28.36
N GLN A 103 17.08 19.32 28.39
CA GLN A 103 17.53 18.27 29.30
C GLN A 103 19.01 17.91 29.05
N ASN A 104 19.42 17.77 27.79
CA ASN A 104 20.81 17.50 27.43
C ASN A 104 21.74 18.62 27.86
N LYS A 105 21.37 19.89 27.62
CA LYS A 105 22.17 21.05 28.05
C LYS A 105 22.30 21.11 29.56
N THR A 106 21.21 20.88 30.29
CA THR A 106 21.21 20.84 31.76
C THR A 106 22.11 19.71 32.27
N LEU A 107 22.03 18.52 31.69
CA LEU A 107 22.88 17.39 32.07
C LEU A 107 24.36 17.67 31.81
N VAL A 108 24.71 18.28 30.67
CA VAL A 108 26.09 18.67 30.36
C VAL A 108 26.60 19.70 31.38
N LEU A 109 25.80 20.70 31.72
CA LEU A 109 26.15 21.70 32.72
C LEU A 109 26.39 21.06 34.10
N GLN A 110 25.48 20.18 34.54
CA GLN A 110 25.63 19.45 35.80
C GLN A 110 26.89 18.58 35.82
N ARG A 111 27.22 17.90 34.72
CA ARG A 111 28.45 17.11 34.58
C ARG A 111 29.70 17.99 34.67
N ILE A 112 29.70 19.16 34.03
CA ILE A 112 30.81 20.11 34.10
C ILE A 112 31.03 20.59 35.54
N GLN A 113 29.95 20.98 36.23
CA GLN A 113 30.00 21.42 37.62
C GLN A 113 30.51 20.32 38.55
N LEU A 114 30.03 19.08 38.37
CA LEU A 114 30.49 17.93 39.15
C LEU A 114 31.97 17.64 38.91
N ILE A 115 32.43 17.66 37.66
CA ILE A 115 33.85 17.44 37.33
C ILE A 115 34.73 18.53 37.95
N ASP A 116 34.28 19.78 37.97
CA ASP A 116 35.01 20.87 38.61
C ASP A 116 35.09 20.69 40.14
N ALA A 117 33.97 20.32 40.78
CA ALA A 117 33.94 19.98 42.21
C ALA A 117 34.83 18.76 42.54
N LEU A 118 34.81 17.72 41.70
CA LEU A 118 35.70 16.57 41.85
C LEU A 118 37.16 16.98 41.70
N ARG A 119 37.50 17.78 40.68
CA ARG A 119 38.85 18.28 40.46
C ARG A 119 39.36 19.08 41.64
N THR A 120 38.54 19.96 42.21
CA THR A 120 38.93 20.74 43.40
C THR A 120 39.16 19.81 44.60
N LYS A 121 38.34 18.78 44.80
CA LYS A 121 38.58 17.77 45.84
C LYS A 121 39.90 17.02 45.64
N LEU A 122 40.18 16.51 44.44
CA LEU A 122 41.43 15.79 44.16
C LEU A 122 42.71 16.61 44.41
N ARG A 123 42.65 17.95 44.39
CA ARG A 123 43.81 18.80 44.73
C ARG A 123 44.23 18.71 46.20
N HIS A 124 43.33 18.28 47.09
CA HIS A 124 43.60 18.22 48.54
C HIS A 124 44.52 17.04 48.91
N ASN A 125 44.70 16.05 48.02
CA ASN A 125 45.64 14.92 48.18
C ASN A 125 45.50 14.14 49.51
N ASP A 126 44.32 14.17 50.11
CA ASP A 126 43.94 13.40 51.29
C ASP A 126 43.69 11.92 50.94
N ALA A 127 43.42 11.10 51.97
CA ALA A 127 43.11 9.68 51.79
C ALA A 127 41.89 9.48 50.87
N ASP A 128 40.87 10.32 51.02
CA ASP A 128 39.66 10.30 50.20
C ASP A 128 39.95 10.61 48.73
N SER A 129 40.80 11.60 48.43
CA SER A 129 41.25 11.92 47.07
C SER A 129 41.94 10.73 46.39
N LYS A 130 42.73 9.96 47.13
CA LYS A 130 43.39 8.75 46.60
C LYS A 130 42.38 7.65 46.28
N LEU A 131 41.39 7.43 47.15
CA LEU A 131 40.31 6.47 46.90
C LEU A 131 39.46 6.87 45.69
N ILE A 132 39.12 8.15 45.56
CA ILE A 132 38.38 8.67 44.40
C ILE A 132 39.18 8.45 43.11
N LEU A 133 40.49 8.76 43.12
CA LEU A 133 41.34 8.56 41.95
C LEU A 133 41.41 7.08 41.53
N GLU A 134 41.58 6.17 42.49
CA GLU A 134 41.62 4.73 42.19
C GLU A 134 40.29 4.22 41.64
N THR A 135 39.18 4.72 42.19
CA THR A 135 37.83 4.43 41.68
C THR A 135 37.66 4.93 40.24
N ILE A 136 38.13 6.16 39.94
CA ILE A 136 38.07 6.72 38.58
C ILE A 136 38.89 5.86 37.60
N LYS A 137 40.10 5.43 37.98
CA LYS A 137 40.90 4.53 37.14
C LYS A 137 40.16 3.23 36.84
N HIS A 138 39.55 2.62 37.86
CA HIS A 138 38.78 1.40 37.69
C HIS A 138 37.56 1.60 36.78
N ILE A 139 36.84 2.73 36.93
CA ILE A 139 35.73 3.11 36.05
C ILE A 139 36.20 3.26 34.60
N ILE A 140 37.35 3.92 34.37
CA ILE A 140 37.91 4.09 33.03
C ILE A 140 38.26 2.74 32.41
N MET A 141 38.96 1.87 33.16
CA MET A 141 39.33 0.54 32.70
C MET A 141 38.09 -0.28 32.29
N LEU A 142 37.06 -0.30 33.14
CA LEU A 142 35.82 -1.01 32.86
C LEU A 142 35.07 -0.41 31.66
N SER A 143 35.00 0.92 31.57
CA SER A 143 34.35 1.61 30.45
C SER A 143 35.03 1.33 29.12
N THR A 144 36.37 1.27 29.10
CA THR A 144 37.14 0.86 27.92
C THR A 144 36.83 -0.58 27.52
N ALA A 145 36.83 -1.53 28.46
CA ALA A 145 36.49 -2.92 28.18
C ALA A 145 35.05 -3.08 27.66
N ILE A 146 34.09 -2.30 28.20
CA ILE A 146 32.71 -2.27 27.71
C ILE A 146 32.66 -1.74 26.27
N LEU A 147 33.38 -0.65 25.96
CA LEU A 147 33.42 -0.08 24.62
C LEU A 147 34.02 -1.06 23.60
N GLU A 148 35.09 -1.76 23.96
CA GLU A 148 35.69 -2.81 23.11
C GLU A 148 34.71 -3.96 22.85
N SER A 149 34.03 -4.44 23.89
CA SER A 149 33.02 -5.49 23.75
C SER A 149 31.84 -5.06 22.87
N GLN A 150 31.34 -3.84 23.04
CA GLN A 150 30.28 -3.27 22.19
C GLN A 150 30.74 -3.12 20.74
N GLN A 151 32.00 -2.75 20.52
CA GLN A 151 32.56 -2.63 19.18
C GLN A 151 32.63 -3.99 18.49
N GLN A 152 33.13 -5.01 19.19
CA GLN A 152 33.15 -6.38 18.68
C GLN A 152 31.75 -6.91 18.37
N ALA A 153 30.76 -6.60 19.22
CA ALA A 153 29.36 -6.97 18.99
C ALA A 153 28.81 -6.33 17.69
N ARG A 154 29.08 -5.03 17.46
CA ARG A 154 28.68 -4.34 16.22
C ARG A 154 29.32 -4.97 14.98
N GLU A 155 30.61 -5.29 15.03
CA GLU A 155 31.30 -5.94 13.91
C GLU A 155 30.74 -7.33 13.60
N LEU A 156 30.38 -8.11 14.63
CA LEU A 156 29.73 -9.40 14.48
C LEU A 156 28.32 -9.26 13.89
N GLU A 157 27.55 -8.27 14.33
CA GLU A 157 26.22 -7.96 13.80
C GLU A 157 26.28 -7.57 12.32
N GLU A 158 27.26 -6.76 11.93
CA GLU A 158 27.48 -6.39 10.53
C GLU A 158 27.82 -7.61 9.67
N LYS A 159 28.77 -8.45 10.12
CA LYS A 159 29.10 -9.72 9.44
C LYS A 159 27.89 -10.64 9.31
N LEU A 160 27.06 -10.73 10.36
CA LEU A 160 25.82 -11.50 10.33
C LEU A 160 24.83 -10.95 9.30
N ASN A 161 24.70 -9.62 9.22
CA ASN A 161 23.83 -8.97 8.24
C ASN A 161 24.29 -9.25 6.80
N GLU A 162 25.60 -9.20 6.54
CA GLU A 162 26.16 -9.57 5.24
C GLU A 162 25.89 -11.03 4.86
N ILE A 163 25.99 -11.96 5.82
CA ILE A 163 25.61 -13.36 5.60
C ILE A 163 24.12 -13.48 5.29
N LYS A 164 23.25 -12.76 6.00
CA LYS A 164 21.80 -12.75 5.74
C LYS A 164 21.49 -12.24 4.33
N LYS A 165 22.13 -11.15 3.89
CA LYS A 165 22.01 -10.62 2.51
C LYS A 165 22.44 -11.65 1.47
N ARG A 166 23.62 -12.27 1.64
CA ARG A 166 24.12 -13.31 0.73
C ARG A 166 23.19 -14.52 0.66
N ARG A 167 22.67 -14.98 1.81
CA ARG A 167 21.71 -16.09 1.88
C ARG A 167 20.42 -15.76 1.14
N PHE A 168 19.93 -14.53 1.29
CA PHE A 168 18.74 -14.07 0.59
C PHE A 168 18.94 -14.05 -0.93
N ALA A 169 20.05 -13.47 -1.41
CA ALA A 169 20.39 -13.47 -2.83
C ALA A 169 20.51 -14.89 -3.40
N LEU A 170 21.12 -15.81 -2.65
CA LEU A 170 21.22 -17.21 -3.05
C LEU A 170 19.85 -17.89 -3.13
N LYS A 171 18.95 -17.62 -2.17
CA LYS A 171 17.57 -18.14 -2.18
C LYS A 171 16.82 -17.67 -3.43
N GLN A 172 16.88 -16.37 -3.73
CA GLN A 172 16.24 -15.79 -4.91
C GLN A 172 16.80 -16.40 -6.21
N ALA A 173 18.13 -16.56 -6.32
CA ALA A 173 18.76 -17.21 -7.46
C ALA A 173 18.35 -18.69 -7.59
N GLY A 174 18.20 -19.39 -6.46
CA GLY A 174 17.71 -20.77 -6.40
C GLY A 174 16.26 -20.91 -6.89
N GLU A 175 15.38 -20.03 -6.42
CA GLU A 175 13.98 -19.96 -6.86
C GLU A 175 13.89 -19.73 -8.38
N HIS A 176 14.66 -18.78 -8.91
CA HIS A 176 14.71 -18.51 -10.35
C HIS A 176 15.20 -19.72 -11.16
N LYS A 177 16.27 -20.41 -10.72
CA LYS A 177 16.74 -21.64 -11.38
C LYS A 177 15.69 -22.75 -11.32
N LEU A 178 14.98 -22.89 -10.21
CA LEU A 178 13.93 -23.89 -10.07
C LEU A 178 12.76 -23.63 -11.04
N LEU A 179 12.37 -22.36 -11.20
CA LEU A 179 11.37 -21.96 -12.20
C LEU A 179 11.83 -22.26 -13.62
N GLN A 180 13.10 -22.02 -13.94
CA GLN A 180 13.67 -22.38 -15.25
C GLN A 180 13.62 -23.88 -15.49
N ILE A 181 14.02 -24.70 -14.50
CA ILE A 181 13.96 -26.16 -14.58
C ILE A 181 12.52 -26.63 -14.84
N HIS A 182 11.55 -26.09 -14.10
CA HIS A 182 10.14 -26.46 -14.27
C HIS A 182 9.66 -26.11 -15.69
N THR A 183 10.02 -24.93 -16.19
CA THR A 183 9.65 -24.47 -17.52
C THR A 183 10.27 -25.34 -18.62
N LEU A 184 11.56 -25.67 -18.50
CA LEU A 184 12.24 -26.55 -19.45
C LEU A 184 11.67 -27.97 -19.42
N LYS A 185 11.38 -28.51 -18.22
CA LYS A 185 10.74 -29.82 -18.06
C LYS A 185 9.37 -29.87 -18.73
N LYS A 186 8.58 -28.81 -18.60
CA LYS A 186 7.28 -28.69 -19.29
C LYS A 186 7.46 -28.70 -20.81
N LYS A 187 8.39 -27.90 -21.34
CA LYS A 187 8.69 -27.85 -22.79
C LYS A 187 9.14 -29.21 -23.33
N GLN A 188 10.06 -29.89 -22.64
CA GLN A 188 10.51 -31.23 -23.05
C GLN A 188 9.37 -32.24 -23.10
N LYS A 189 8.42 -32.16 -22.16
CA LYS A 189 7.24 -33.01 -22.16
C LYS A 189 6.34 -32.72 -23.37
N GLU A 190 6.08 -31.45 -23.66
CA GLU A 190 5.30 -31.03 -24.83
C GLU A 190 5.96 -31.46 -26.16
N GLU A 191 7.30 -31.36 -26.25
CA GLU A 191 8.07 -31.81 -27.41
C GLU A 191 7.98 -33.34 -27.60
N LEU A 192 8.06 -34.11 -26.51
CA LEU A 192 7.91 -35.56 -26.54
C LEU A 192 6.51 -35.97 -27.02
N GLU A 193 5.46 -35.35 -26.45
CA GLU A 193 4.06 -35.59 -26.86
C GLU A 193 3.83 -35.22 -28.33
N SER A 194 4.40 -34.11 -28.80
CA SER A 194 4.34 -33.69 -30.22
C SER A 194 5.04 -34.70 -31.16
N MET A 195 6.19 -35.21 -30.76
CA MET A 195 6.94 -36.22 -31.53
C MET A 195 6.14 -37.52 -31.63
N GLU A 196 5.59 -38.01 -30.52
CA GLU A 196 4.74 -39.21 -30.48
C GLU A 196 3.49 -39.05 -31.34
N MET A 197 2.85 -37.87 -31.29
CA MET A 197 1.70 -37.55 -32.13
C MET A 197 2.09 -37.53 -33.63
N GLY A 198 3.26 -36.97 -33.96
CA GLY A 198 3.82 -36.99 -35.31
C GLY A 198 4.10 -38.40 -35.83
N GLU A 199 4.61 -39.30 -34.99
CA GLU A 199 4.79 -40.71 -35.36
C GLU A 199 3.46 -41.44 -35.57
N MET A 200 2.47 -41.19 -34.71
CA MET A 200 1.13 -41.75 -34.86
C MET A 200 0.50 -41.30 -36.18
N LEU A 201 0.60 -40.00 -36.51
CA LEU A 201 0.09 -39.45 -37.76
C LEU A 201 0.78 -40.09 -38.97
N LYS A 202 2.11 -40.26 -38.95
CA LYS A 202 2.84 -40.99 -40.01
C LYS A 202 2.39 -42.44 -40.18
N ARG A 203 2.04 -43.14 -39.09
CA ARG A 203 1.47 -44.50 -39.16
C ARG A 203 0.08 -44.47 -39.81
N LEU A 204 -0.77 -43.53 -39.42
CA LEU A 204 -2.12 -43.40 -39.99
C LEU A 204 -2.08 -43.07 -41.48
N CYS A 205 -1.26 -42.11 -41.92
CA CYS A 205 -1.11 -41.77 -43.34
C CYS A 205 -0.64 -42.97 -44.17
N ARG A 206 0.29 -43.78 -43.66
CA ARG A 206 0.75 -45.00 -44.36
C ARG A 206 -0.35 -46.05 -44.49
N ASN A 207 -1.18 -46.22 -43.47
CA ASN A 207 -2.32 -47.14 -43.52
C ASN A 207 -3.35 -46.64 -44.52
N LEU A 208 -3.72 -45.36 -44.46
CA LEU A 208 -4.64 -44.74 -45.40
C LEU A 208 -4.14 -44.90 -46.84
N GLN A 209 -2.85 -44.65 -47.09
CA GLN A 209 -2.25 -44.83 -48.41
C GLN A 209 -2.36 -46.28 -48.92
N LYS A 210 -2.17 -47.28 -48.06
CA LYS A 210 -2.34 -48.70 -48.43
C LYS A 210 -3.79 -49.03 -48.76
N GLU A 211 -4.74 -48.54 -47.96
CA GLU A 211 -6.18 -48.74 -48.20
C GLU A 211 -6.63 -48.06 -49.51
N THR A 212 -6.12 -46.85 -49.80
CA THR A 212 -6.37 -46.17 -51.07
C THR A 212 -5.81 -46.98 -52.24
N GLN A 213 -4.55 -47.44 -52.16
CA GLN A 213 -3.94 -48.28 -53.20
C GLN A 213 -4.73 -49.57 -53.45
N MET A 214 -5.17 -50.24 -52.37
CA MET A 214 -5.99 -51.45 -52.46
C MET A 214 -7.33 -51.16 -53.13
N THR A 215 -7.98 -50.07 -52.75
CA THR A 215 -9.25 -49.63 -53.35
C THR A 215 -9.08 -49.35 -54.83
N THR A 216 -8.02 -48.65 -55.25
CA THR A 216 -7.71 -48.42 -56.66
C THR A 216 -7.47 -49.72 -57.43
N LEU A 217 -6.76 -50.69 -56.85
CA LEU A 217 -6.57 -52.00 -57.48
C LEU A 217 -7.90 -52.75 -57.66
N ILE A 218 -8.75 -52.75 -56.63
CA ILE A 218 -10.08 -53.36 -56.69
C ILE A 218 -10.94 -52.68 -57.77
N GLN A 219 -10.94 -51.35 -57.82
CA GLN A 219 -11.63 -50.58 -58.86
C GLN A 219 -11.15 -50.96 -60.26
N ASN A 220 -9.82 -51.02 -60.48
CA ASN A 220 -9.23 -51.39 -61.76
C ASN A 220 -9.61 -52.83 -62.18
N ILE A 221 -9.63 -53.77 -61.23
CA ILE A 221 -10.06 -55.16 -61.49
C ILE A 221 -11.53 -55.20 -61.89
N PHE A 222 -12.42 -54.50 -61.17
CA PHE A 222 -13.84 -54.44 -61.52
C PHE A 222 -14.06 -53.80 -62.89
N GLN A 223 -13.35 -52.72 -63.22
CA GLN A 223 -13.38 -52.12 -64.57
C GLN A 223 -12.96 -53.14 -65.64
N GLY A 224 -11.84 -53.84 -65.43
CA GLY A 224 -11.35 -54.86 -66.38
C GLY A 224 -12.34 -56.01 -66.59
N ILE A 225 -13.00 -56.49 -65.53
CA ILE A 225 -14.03 -57.53 -65.61
C ILE A 225 -15.25 -57.03 -66.40
N ILE A 226 -15.74 -55.82 -66.11
CA ILE A 226 -16.91 -55.25 -66.80
C ILE A 226 -16.61 -55.12 -68.31
N ILE A 227 -15.45 -54.57 -68.68
CA ILE A 227 -15.03 -54.42 -70.08
C ILE A 227 -14.85 -55.79 -70.76
N GLY A 228 -14.23 -56.77 -70.09
CA GLY A 228 -13.97 -58.10 -70.64
C GLY A 228 -15.20 -59.01 -70.76
N SER A 229 -16.25 -58.76 -69.98
CA SER A 229 -17.47 -59.58 -69.94
C SER A 229 -18.37 -59.48 -71.17
N LYS A 230 -18.03 -58.63 -72.17
CA LYS A 230 -18.82 -58.37 -73.39
C LYS A 230 -20.28 -57.95 -73.15
N VAL A 231 -20.62 -57.51 -71.93
CA VAL A 231 -21.89 -56.85 -71.62
C VAL A 231 -21.87 -55.47 -72.28
N ASN A 232 -22.94 -55.07 -72.99
CA ASN A 232 -23.07 -53.75 -73.63
C ASN A 232 -23.28 -52.63 -72.59
N TRP A 233 -22.28 -52.40 -71.75
CA TRP A 233 -22.32 -51.43 -70.65
C TRP A 233 -22.48 -49.98 -71.11
N ALA A 234 -22.24 -49.69 -72.38
CA ALA A 234 -22.45 -48.38 -72.98
C ALA A 234 -23.92 -48.09 -73.32
N GLU A 235 -24.76 -49.13 -73.47
CA GLU A 235 -26.19 -49.02 -73.81
C GLU A 235 -27.07 -48.89 -72.55
N ASP A 236 -26.65 -49.47 -71.42
CA ASP A 236 -27.35 -49.32 -70.14
C ASP A 236 -26.90 -48.03 -69.42
N PRO A 237 -27.79 -47.03 -69.24
CA PRO A 237 -27.45 -45.78 -68.57
C PRO A 237 -27.03 -45.96 -67.10
N VAL A 238 -27.52 -47.01 -66.42
CA VAL A 238 -27.18 -47.28 -65.01
C VAL A 238 -25.76 -47.85 -64.91
N LEU A 239 -25.43 -48.81 -65.76
CA LEU A 239 -24.10 -49.43 -65.79
C LEU A 239 -23.03 -48.44 -66.27
N LYS A 240 -23.34 -47.60 -67.26
CA LYS A 240 -22.49 -46.49 -67.71
C LYS A 240 -22.19 -45.51 -66.59
N ALA A 241 -23.18 -45.16 -65.77
CA ALA A 241 -22.99 -44.26 -64.62
C ALA A 241 -22.06 -44.89 -63.56
N ILE A 242 -22.19 -46.18 -63.29
CA ILE A 242 -21.36 -46.90 -62.31
C ILE A 242 -19.90 -46.95 -62.78
N VAL A 243 -19.64 -47.31 -64.05
CA VAL A 243 -18.28 -47.36 -64.62
C VAL A 243 -17.61 -45.97 -64.62
N LEU A 244 -18.35 -44.91 -64.99
CA LEU A 244 -17.84 -43.53 -64.95
C LEU A 244 -17.61 -43.01 -63.52
N GLN A 245 -18.39 -43.47 -62.53
CA GLN A 245 -18.16 -43.14 -61.12
C GLN A 245 -16.93 -43.85 -60.57
N LEU A 246 -16.66 -45.08 -60.98
CA LEU A 246 -15.42 -45.81 -60.65
C LEU A 246 -14.18 -45.10 -61.20
N GLU A 247 -14.29 -44.42 -62.34
CA GLU A 247 -13.20 -43.64 -62.95
C GLU A 247 -12.91 -42.31 -62.21
N LYS A 248 -13.94 -41.60 -61.75
CA LYS A 248 -13.79 -40.28 -61.09
C LYS A 248 -13.17 -40.32 -59.69
N ASN A 249 -13.22 -41.47 -59.02
CA ASN A 249 -12.69 -41.62 -57.66
C ASN A 249 -11.16 -41.81 -57.61
N VAL A 250 -10.48 -41.77 -58.76
CA VAL A 250 -9.02 -41.92 -58.88
C VAL A 250 -8.27 -40.59 -58.71
N ASP A 251 -8.94 -39.45 -58.94
CA ASP A 251 -8.30 -38.12 -59.02
C ASP A 251 -8.41 -37.27 -57.73
N CYS A 252 -8.92 -37.82 -56.63
CA CYS A 252 -9.03 -37.09 -55.35
C CYS A 252 -7.90 -37.44 -54.38
N ILE A 253 -6.68 -37.00 -54.70
CA ILE A 253 -5.60 -36.74 -53.74
C ILE A 253 -4.92 -35.42 -54.10
#